data_AF-A0A7V1BHW0-F1
#
_entry.id   AF-A0A7V1BHW0-F1
#
_cell.length_a   1.000
_cell.length_b   1.000
_cell.length_c   1.000
_cell.angle_alpha   90.00
_cell.angle_beta   90.00
_cell.angle_gamma   90.00
#
_symmetry.space_group_name_H-M   'P 1'
#
loop_
_entity.id
_entity.type
_entity.pdbx_description
1 polymer ?
#
loop_
_entity_poly.entity_id
_entity_poly.type
_entity_poly.pdbx_seq_one_letter_code
_entity_poly.pdbx_strand_id
1 'polypeptide(L)'
;MANLEHLADGDRARVIFNPPRHEDGTEISSAEGPVLAVAGMRYIQDETHRRAWGMPTILDLANSDVESVEVLEASEEIARRKAREARGDLVFPDLPDDPVEIEDALDHLAALIARETDTRVIRGRQSQLLAQFNDIAEHISLAATKRKYVLTRALTGGDFHPWETRDPHVFRNGTVRPLPADFELEPAARRDRPRRLEEAVRIFGEAEREVRNLLSALRAQGFDVRRPHPNAQEIRSRYRQGRGFVDLGLAPNANGLWQVIQIAPENKTKAKLLRKVLARGEKERLQAALMALV
;
A
#
# COMPACT_ATOMS: atom_id res chain seq x y z
N MET A 1 -0.74 29.37 -36.21
CA MET A 1 -1.07 28.76 -34.90
C MET A 1 -0.08 27.65 -34.65
N ALA A 2 0.69 27.73 -33.57
CA ALA A 2 1.61 26.67 -33.18
C ALA A 2 0.84 25.35 -32.94
N ASN A 3 1.42 24.22 -33.34
CA ASN A 3 0.82 22.91 -33.07
C ASN A 3 1.02 22.55 -31.59
N LEU A 4 -0.08 22.58 -30.81
CA LEU A 4 -0.08 22.26 -29.37
C LEU A 4 -0.32 20.78 -29.07
N GLU A 5 -0.59 19.95 -30.09
CA GLU A 5 -0.92 18.52 -29.92
C GLU A 5 0.26 17.70 -29.40
N HIS A 6 1.50 18.17 -29.61
CA HIS A 6 2.72 17.47 -29.22
C HIS A 6 3.17 17.72 -27.78
N LEU A 7 2.61 18.70 -27.09
CA LEU A 7 2.87 18.86 -25.66
C LEU A 7 2.25 17.66 -24.93
N ALA A 8 2.78 17.21 -23.81
CA ALA A 8 2.10 16.29 -22.88
C ALA A 8 1.75 17.00 -21.56
N ASP A 9 0.84 16.42 -20.80
CA ASP A 9 0.57 16.89 -19.43
C ASP A 9 1.84 16.70 -18.58
N GLY A 10 2.26 17.74 -17.85
CA GLY A 10 3.45 17.72 -17.02
C GLY A 10 4.77 17.99 -17.73
N ASP A 11 4.80 18.17 -19.06
CA ASP A 11 6.00 18.64 -19.76
C ASP A 11 6.39 20.03 -19.29
N ARG A 12 7.69 20.34 -19.20
CA ARG A 12 8.15 21.72 -19.01
C ARG A 12 8.41 22.33 -20.37
N ALA A 13 7.68 23.39 -20.68
CA ALA A 13 7.79 24.07 -21.97
C ALA A 13 8.11 25.55 -21.79
N ARG A 14 8.67 26.14 -22.86
CA ARG A 14 8.72 27.58 -23.08
C ARG A 14 7.77 27.92 -24.21
N VAL A 15 6.90 28.88 -23.97
CA VAL A 15 5.93 29.39 -24.93
C VAL A 15 6.29 30.83 -25.24
N ILE A 16 6.34 31.19 -26.52
CA ILE A 16 6.57 32.56 -26.99
C ILE A 16 5.26 33.10 -27.56
N PHE A 17 4.89 34.30 -27.14
CA PHE A 17 3.67 35.00 -27.56
C PHE A 17 4.02 36.15 -28.50
N ASN A 18 3.33 36.23 -29.65
CA ASN A 18 3.48 37.33 -30.60
C ASN A 18 2.14 37.62 -31.30
N PRO A 19 1.47 38.75 -30.98
CA PRO A 19 1.95 39.83 -30.10
C PRO A 19 2.07 39.42 -28.61
N PRO A 20 2.89 40.12 -27.81
CA PRO A 20 3.01 39.88 -26.37
C PRO A 20 1.67 40.01 -25.65
N ARG A 21 1.40 39.12 -24.69
CA ARG A 21 0.19 39.21 -23.86
C ARG A 21 0.36 40.26 -22.78
N HIS A 22 -0.75 40.84 -22.34
CA HIS A 22 -0.76 41.78 -21.22
C HIS A 22 -1.70 41.24 -20.14
N GLU A 23 -1.14 40.85 -19.00
CA GLU A 23 -1.91 40.46 -17.81
C GLU A 23 -1.45 41.28 -16.61
N ASP A 24 -2.42 41.84 -15.85
CA ASP A 24 -2.16 42.64 -14.65
C ASP A 24 -1.10 43.75 -14.81
N GLY A 25 -1.02 44.33 -16.02
CA GLY A 25 -0.06 45.40 -16.35
C GLY A 25 1.35 44.91 -16.69
N THR A 26 1.59 43.59 -16.74
CA THR A 26 2.84 42.98 -17.16
C THR A 26 2.74 42.50 -18.61
N GLU A 27 3.69 42.92 -19.44
CA GLU A 27 3.87 42.41 -20.80
C GLU A 27 4.59 41.06 -20.75
N ILE A 28 4.00 40.04 -21.38
CA ILE A 28 4.46 38.66 -21.38
C ILE A 28 4.75 38.27 -22.83
N SER A 29 6.02 38.37 -23.21
CA SER A 29 6.52 37.90 -24.51
C SER A 29 6.83 36.40 -24.51
N SER A 30 7.06 35.82 -23.33
CA SER A 30 7.31 34.38 -23.17
C SER A 30 6.93 33.88 -21.78
N ALA A 31 6.45 32.65 -21.67
CA ALA A 31 6.21 31.97 -20.39
C ALA A 31 6.94 30.63 -20.34
N GLU A 32 7.48 30.28 -19.18
CA GLU A 32 8.13 29.00 -18.94
C GLU A 32 7.55 28.31 -17.71
N GLY A 33 7.26 27.01 -17.84
CA GLY A 33 6.82 26.19 -16.72
C GLY A 33 6.12 24.91 -17.15
N PRO A 34 5.50 24.17 -16.20
CA PRO A 34 4.84 22.92 -16.51
C PRO A 34 3.53 23.14 -17.29
N VAL A 35 3.30 22.29 -18.27
CA VAL A 35 2.08 22.20 -19.06
C VAL A 35 1.02 21.45 -18.26
N LEU A 36 -0.19 22.00 -18.24
CA LEU A 36 -1.36 21.38 -17.64
C LEU A 36 -2.37 21.07 -18.75
N ALA A 37 -2.85 19.83 -18.82
CA ALA A 37 -3.89 19.41 -19.74
C ALA A 37 -5.21 19.16 -19.00
N VAL A 38 -6.24 19.97 -19.27
CA VAL A 38 -7.57 19.84 -18.62
C VAL A 38 -8.65 19.90 -19.68
N ALA A 39 -9.49 18.86 -19.74
CA ALA A 39 -10.64 18.79 -20.65
C ALA A 39 -10.30 19.10 -22.13
N GLY A 40 -9.11 18.69 -22.60
CA GLY A 40 -8.65 18.92 -23.97
C GLY A 40 -7.98 20.29 -24.21
N MET A 41 -8.02 21.20 -23.24
CA MET A 41 -7.32 22.48 -23.28
C MET A 41 -5.91 22.35 -22.67
N ARG A 42 -4.99 23.18 -23.16
CA ARG A 42 -3.60 23.25 -22.69
C ARG A 42 -3.34 24.57 -22.00
N TYR A 43 -2.70 24.50 -20.85
CA TYR A 43 -2.26 25.67 -20.10
C TYR A 43 -0.78 25.54 -19.79
N ILE A 44 -0.12 26.67 -19.55
CA ILE A 44 1.22 26.71 -18.96
C ILE A 44 1.15 27.40 -17.60
N GLN A 45 1.72 26.77 -16.57
CA GLN A 45 1.90 27.40 -15.28
C GLN A 45 3.19 28.22 -15.32
N ASP A 46 3.08 29.52 -15.57
CA ASP A 46 4.21 30.43 -15.70
C ASP A 46 4.95 30.59 -14.36
N GLU A 47 6.21 30.14 -14.34
CA GLU A 47 7.12 30.31 -13.21
C GLU A 47 8.10 31.48 -13.42
N THR A 48 8.30 31.94 -14.66
CA THR A 48 9.20 33.04 -15.03
C THR A 48 8.80 34.36 -14.39
N HIS A 49 7.50 34.67 -14.38
CA HIS A 49 6.97 35.91 -13.81
C HIS A 49 6.50 35.79 -12.36
N ARG A 50 6.75 34.64 -11.70
CA ARG A 50 6.38 34.41 -10.29
C ARG A 50 6.86 35.50 -9.34
N ARG A 51 8.02 36.12 -9.60
CA ARG A 51 8.54 37.22 -8.77
C ARG A 51 7.72 38.51 -8.88
N ALA A 52 7.12 38.77 -10.03
CA ALA A 52 6.28 39.95 -10.26
C ALA A 52 4.89 39.76 -9.62
N TRP A 53 4.33 38.55 -9.69
CA TRP A 53 2.97 38.27 -9.22
C TRP A 53 2.88 37.63 -7.82
N GLY A 54 4.01 37.24 -7.23
CA GLY A 54 4.06 36.55 -5.94
C GLY A 54 3.61 35.08 -5.98
N MET A 55 3.03 34.61 -7.09
CA MET A 55 2.60 33.24 -7.31
C MET A 55 2.74 32.82 -8.78
N PRO A 56 2.82 31.51 -9.09
CA PRO A 56 2.73 31.03 -10.47
C PRO A 56 1.33 31.31 -11.05
N THR A 57 1.27 31.73 -12.30
CA THR A 57 0.02 32.08 -13.00
C THR A 57 -0.25 31.06 -14.10
N ILE A 58 -1.52 30.68 -14.28
CA ILE A 58 -1.92 29.72 -15.30
C ILE A 58 -2.37 30.48 -16.55
N LEU A 59 -1.64 30.30 -17.65
CA LEU A 59 -1.95 30.94 -18.93
C LEU A 59 -2.59 29.92 -19.88
N ASP A 60 -3.74 30.28 -20.45
CA ASP A 60 -4.41 29.49 -21.49
C ASP A 60 -3.65 29.58 -22.83
N LEU A 61 -3.35 28.42 -23.42
CA LEU A 61 -2.65 28.27 -24.70
C LEU A 61 -3.63 28.12 -25.89
N ALA A 62 -4.90 27.76 -25.65
CA ALA A 62 -5.84 27.44 -26.73
C ALA A 62 -6.37 28.68 -27.48
N ASN A 63 -6.38 29.84 -26.83
CA ASN A 63 -6.91 31.10 -27.36
C ASN A 63 -5.86 32.22 -27.45
N SER A 64 -4.57 31.89 -27.40
CA SER A 64 -3.49 32.86 -27.39
C SER A 64 -2.71 32.89 -28.70
N ASP A 65 -2.16 34.06 -29.02
CA ASP A 65 -1.25 34.30 -30.15
C ASP A 65 0.13 33.65 -29.88
N VAL A 66 0.12 32.33 -29.73
CA VAL A 66 1.32 31.53 -29.52
C VAL A 66 2.07 31.43 -30.85
N GLU A 67 3.26 32.02 -30.88
CA GLU A 67 4.16 31.98 -32.03
C GLU A 67 4.90 30.65 -32.09
N SER A 68 5.48 30.25 -30.96
CA SER A 68 6.27 29.03 -30.87
C SER A 68 6.19 28.38 -29.50
N VAL A 69 6.37 27.07 -29.49
CA VAL A 69 6.45 26.25 -28.29
C VAL A 69 7.71 25.40 -28.36
N GLU A 70 8.52 25.45 -27.33
CA GLU A 70 9.73 24.65 -27.15
C GLU A 70 9.54 23.76 -25.91
N VAL A 71 9.61 22.43 -26.08
CA VAL A 71 9.64 21.51 -24.93
C VAL A 71 11.06 21.53 -24.37
N LEU A 72 11.21 22.02 -23.15
CA LEU A 72 12.50 22.13 -22.45
C LEU A 72 12.87 20.84 -21.74
N GLU A 73 11.89 20.15 -21.14
CA GLU A 73 12.07 18.89 -20.41
C GLU A 73 10.76 18.09 -20.53
N ALA A 74 10.82 16.84 -21.00
CA ALA A 74 9.63 16.01 -21.09
C ALA A 74 9.17 15.55 -19.69
N SER A 75 7.87 15.33 -19.51
CA SER A 75 7.25 14.85 -18.26
C SER A 75 7.90 13.57 -17.73
N GLU A 76 8.24 12.61 -18.61
CA GLU A 76 8.98 11.40 -18.25
C GLU A 76 10.39 11.70 -17.74
N GLU A 77 11.09 12.66 -18.34
CA GLU A 77 12.43 13.06 -17.92
C GLU A 77 12.39 13.76 -16.57
N ILE A 78 11.42 14.65 -16.36
CA ILE A 78 11.15 15.28 -15.07
C ILE A 78 10.87 14.21 -14.01
N ALA A 79 10.04 13.22 -14.32
CA ALA A 79 9.72 12.13 -13.41
C ALA A 79 10.97 11.29 -13.08
N ARG A 80 11.77 10.91 -14.09
CA ARG A 80 13.03 10.17 -13.90
C ARG A 80 14.05 10.96 -13.08
N ARG A 81 14.17 12.27 -13.32
CA ARG A 81 15.05 13.16 -12.55
C ARG A 81 14.57 13.29 -11.11
N LYS A 82 13.29 13.57 -10.88
CA LYS A 82 12.71 13.64 -9.53
C LYS A 82 12.87 12.32 -8.77
N ALA A 83 12.68 11.18 -9.44
CA ALA A 83 12.91 9.86 -8.85
C ALA A 83 14.39 9.65 -8.49
N ARG A 84 15.33 10.07 -9.35
CA ARG A 84 16.77 10.04 -9.04
C ARG A 84 17.13 10.94 -7.86
N GLU A 85 16.63 12.18 -7.83
CA GLU A 85 16.82 13.13 -6.72
C GLU A 85 16.22 12.59 -5.41
N ALA A 86 15.04 11.95 -5.49
CA ALA A 86 14.38 11.37 -4.33
C ALA A 86 15.16 10.21 -3.71
N ARG A 87 15.91 9.45 -4.52
CA ARG A 87 16.73 8.33 -4.04
C ARG A 87 18.04 8.76 -3.41
N GLY A 88 18.55 9.94 -3.75
CA GLY A 88 19.85 10.42 -3.27
C GLY A 88 20.96 9.40 -3.54
N ASP A 89 21.88 9.24 -2.60
CA ASP A 89 22.97 8.28 -2.72
C ASP A 89 22.47 6.85 -2.56
N LEU A 90 22.62 6.05 -3.62
CA LEU A 90 22.17 4.67 -3.66
C LEU A 90 22.98 3.79 -2.71
N VAL A 91 22.28 2.94 -1.96
CA VAL A 91 22.88 1.88 -1.14
C VAL A 91 23.23 0.69 -2.02
N PHE A 92 22.32 0.33 -2.92
CA PHE A 92 22.50 -0.71 -3.92
C PHE A 92 22.54 -0.07 -5.32
N PRO A 93 23.65 -0.22 -6.08
CA PRO A 93 23.78 0.39 -7.40
C PRO A 93 22.86 -0.25 -8.44
N ASP A 94 22.68 -1.57 -8.34
CA ASP A 94 21.85 -2.37 -9.24
C ASP A 94 20.65 -2.96 -8.47
N LEU A 95 19.58 -3.30 -9.20
CA LEU A 95 18.46 -4.01 -8.61
C LEU A 95 18.84 -5.49 -8.40
N PRO A 96 18.53 -6.07 -7.22
CA PRO A 96 18.79 -7.48 -6.95
C PRO A 96 17.98 -8.39 -7.88
N ASP A 97 18.61 -9.46 -8.35
CA ASP A 97 18.08 -10.33 -9.42
C ASP A 97 17.78 -11.77 -8.97
N ASP A 98 17.88 -12.06 -7.68
CA ASP A 98 17.37 -13.29 -7.07
C ASP A 98 16.59 -13.04 -5.75
N PRO A 99 15.72 -13.99 -5.33
CA PRO A 99 14.84 -13.80 -4.18
C PRO A 99 15.56 -13.57 -2.84
N VAL A 100 16.75 -14.15 -2.65
CA VAL A 100 17.53 -14.02 -1.41
C VAL A 100 18.15 -12.63 -1.36
N GLU A 101 18.75 -12.18 -2.46
CA GLU A 101 19.29 -10.83 -2.56
C GLU A 101 18.20 -9.75 -2.38
N ILE A 102 17.00 -9.99 -2.91
CA ILE A 102 15.86 -9.09 -2.71
C ILE A 102 15.47 -9.01 -1.24
N GLU A 103 15.37 -10.14 -0.53
CA GLU A 103 15.04 -10.16 0.90
C GLU A 103 16.13 -9.42 1.71
N ASP A 104 17.41 -9.74 1.45
CA ASP A 104 18.57 -9.14 2.14
C ASP A 104 18.66 -7.63 1.88
N ALA A 105 18.42 -7.17 0.65
CA ALA A 105 18.45 -5.75 0.31
C ALA A 105 17.33 -4.97 1.01
N LEU A 106 16.11 -5.53 1.04
CA LEU A 106 14.98 -4.93 1.77
C LEU A 106 15.24 -4.88 3.28
N ASP A 107 15.83 -5.92 3.85
CA ASP A 107 16.20 -5.95 5.26
C ASP A 107 17.31 -4.97 5.62
N HIS A 108 18.32 -4.87 4.75
CA HIS A 108 19.42 -3.93 4.93
C HIS A 108 18.90 -2.48 4.89
N LEU A 109 18.07 -2.14 3.90
CA LEU A 109 17.46 -0.81 3.82
C LEU A 109 16.56 -0.53 5.02
N ALA A 110 15.74 -1.50 5.46
CA ALA A 110 14.91 -1.35 6.65
C ALA A 110 15.74 -1.09 7.91
N ALA A 111 16.87 -1.78 8.08
CA ALA A 111 17.79 -1.57 9.19
C ALA A 111 18.44 -0.18 9.15
N LEU A 112 18.82 0.32 7.97
CA LEU A 112 19.34 1.69 7.81
C LEU A 112 18.26 2.72 8.13
N ILE A 113 17.03 2.56 7.61
CA ILE A 113 15.89 3.44 7.89
C ILE A 113 15.58 3.52 9.38
N ALA A 114 15.63 2.38 10.09
CA ALA A 114 15.35 2.30 11.51
C ALA A 114 16.41 3.00 12.39
N ARG A 115 17.67 3.07 11.90
CA ARG A 115 18.78 3.74 12.59
C ARG A 115 18.87 5.23 12.28
N GLU A 116 18.29 5.67 11.17
CA GLU A 116 18.34 7.06 10.73
C GLU A 116 17.45 7.95 11.62
N THR A 117 18.03 8.99 12.22
CA THR A 117 17.37 9.90 13.17
C THR A 117 17.09 11.27 12.54
N ASP A 118 16.77 11.28 11.26
CA ASP A 118 16.78 12.49 10.45
C ASP A 118 15.94 13.63 11.04
N THR A 119 16.53 14.82 11.13
CA THR A 119 15.86 16.02 11.63
C THR A 119 15.08 16.76 10.54
N ARG A 120 15.34 16.44 9.27
CA ARG A 120 14.69 17.05 8.10
C ARG A 120 13.53 16.19 7.61
N VAL A 121 12.31 16.72 7.67
CA VAL A 121 11.07 16.03 7.27
C VAL A 121 11.00 15.80 5.75
N ILE A 122 11.64 16.62 4.94
CA ILE A 122 11.57 16.58 3.46
C ILE A 122 12.99 16.43 2.90
N ARG A 123 13.20 15.42 2.05
CA ARG A 123 14.49 15.06 1.42
C ARG A 123 15.59 14.68 2.43
N GLY A 124 15.22 14.26 3.64
CA GLY A 124 16.15 13.60 4.55
C GLY A 124 16.66 12.28 3.96
N ARG A 125 17.83 11.83 4.41
CA ARG A 125 18.37 10.49 4.17
C ARG A 125 17.34 9.39 4.46
N GLN A 126 16.54 9.51 5.52
CA GLN A 126 15.51 8.51 5.81
C GLN A 126 14.47 8.41 4.69
N SER A 127 14.05 9.55 4.13
CA SER A 127 13.12 9.58 2.99
C SER A 127 13.74 8.99 1.72
N GLN A 128 15.05 9.24 1.51
CA GLN A 128 15.79 8.68 0.39
C GLN A 128 15.91 7.16 0.48
N LEU A 129 16.25 6.63 1.66
CA LEU A 129 16.31 5.20 1.92
C LEU A 129 14.93 4.54 1.75
N LEU A 130 13.86 5.22 2.21
CA LEU A 130 12.50 4.73 2.00
C LEU A 130 12.10 4.70 0.53
N ALA A 131 12.55 5.66 -0.28
CA ALA A 131 12.34 5.64 -1.73
C ALA A 131 13.05 4.42 -2.36
N GLN A 132 14.32 4.19 -2.02
CA GLN A 132 15.08 3.01 -2.48
C GLN A 132 14.43 1.69 -2.03
N PHE A 133 13.91 1.62 -0.80
CA PHE A 133 13.19 0.45 -0.31
C PHE A 133 11.91 0.18 -1.13
N ASN A 134 11.17 1.24 -1.46
CA ASN A 134 9.96 1.10 -2.27
C ASN A 134 10.26 0.68 -3.71
N ASP A 135 11.35 1.16 -4.32
CA ASP A 135 11.78 0.71 -5.65
C ASP A 135 11.96 -0.82 -5.69
N ILE A 136 12.71 -1.39 -4.74
CA ILE A 136 12.93 -2.84 -4.65
C ILE A 136 11.61 -3.56 -4.33
N ALA A 137 10.81 -3.04 -3.41
CA ALA A 137 9.52 -3.64 -3.08
C ALA A 137 8.52 -3.61 -4.26
N GLU A 138 8.61 -2.62 -5.14
CA GLU A 138 7.80 -2.50 -6.35
C GLU A 138 8.27 -3.44 -7.45
N HIS A 139 9.58 -3.69 -7.54
CA HIS A 139 10.15 -4.68 -8.45
C HIS A 139 9.49 -6.06 -8.33
N ILE A 140 9.21 -6.50 -7.10
CA ILE A 140 8.48 -7.76 -6.81
C ILE A 140 6.98 -7.57 -6.51
N SER A 141 6.45 -6.36 -6.66
CA SER A 141 5.06 -6.02 -6.31
C SER A 141 4.67 -6.44 -4.88
N LEU A 142 5.59 -6.29 -3.93
CA LEU A 142 5.39 -6.64 -2.52
C LEU A 142 4.26 -5.78 -1.94
N ALA A 143 3.28 -6.43 -1.31
CA ALA A 143 2.12 -5.75 -0.75
C ALA A 143 2.52 -4.78 0.38
N ALA A 144 1.81 -3.64 0.49
CA ALA A 144 2.09 -2.62 1.51
C ALA A 144 2.09 -3.16 2.95
N THR A 145 1.21 -4.12 3.26
CA THR A 145 1.17 -4.75 4.59
C THR A 145 2.41 -5.59 4.91
N LYS A 146 3.08 -6.13 3.87
CA LYS A 146 4.33 -6.89 3.99
C LYS A 146 5.55 -5.99 4.02
N ARG A 147 5.54 -4.92 3.22
CA ARG A 147 6.52 -3.81 3.34
C ARG A 147 6.57 -3.30 4.78
N LYS A 148 5.40 -3.07 5.38
CA LYS A 148 5.27 -2.64 6.78
C LYS A 148 5.88 -3.65 7.75
N TYR A 149 5.71 -4.95 7.51
CA TYR A 149 6.34 -5.98 8.35
C TYR A 149 7.86 -5.86 8.35
N VAL A 150 8.47 -5.77 7.18
CA VAL A 150 9.93 -5.67 7.04
C VAL A 150 10.47 -4.43 7.76
N LEU A 151 9.83 -3.27 7.56
CA LEU A 151 10.18 -2.03 8.25
C LEU A 151 9.99 -2.13 9.77
N THR A 152 8.87 -2.71 10.24
CA THR A 152 8.62 -2.88 11.68
C THR A 152 9.58 -3.88 12.31
N ARG A 153 9.99 -4.95 11.60
CA ARG A 153 10.95 -5.96 12.08
C ARG A 153 12.29 -5.32 12.41
N ALA A 154 12.75 -4.41 11.57
CA ALA A 154 13.97 -3.64 11.81
C ALA A 154 13.86 -2.72 13.04
N LEU A 155 12.70 -2.08 13.24
CA LEU A 155 12.43 -1.21 14.40
C LEU A 155 12.33 -2.00 15.72
N THR A 156 11.69 -3.18 15.70
CA THR A 156 11.54 -4.03 16.89
C THR A 156 12.80 -4.82 17.22
N GLY A 157 13.82 -4.79 16.35
CA GLY A 157 15.10 -5.47 16.56
C GLY A 157 15.05 -6.99 16.42
N GLY A 158 14.01 -7.55 15.80
CA GLY A 158 13.83 -8.99 15.69
C GLY A 158 12.51 -9.40 15.07
N ASP A 159 12.43 -10.70 14.73
CA ASP A 159 11.24 -11.34 14.17
C ASP A 159 10.07 -11.31 15.17
N PHE A 160 8.83 -11.17 14.68
CA PHE A 160 7.65 -11.06 15.54
C PHE A 160 6.41 -11.65 14.87
N HIS A 161 5.41 -12.02 15.68
CA HIS A 161 4.14 -12.52 15.16
C HIS A 161 3.13 -11.36 15.00
N PRO A 162 2.74 -10.96 13.78
CA PRO A 162 1.96 -9.73 13.57
C PRO A 162 0.62 -9.66 14.29
N TRP A 163 0.02 -10.82 14.54
CA TRP A 163 -1.28 -10.93 15.19
C TRP A 163 -1.18 -10.99 16.73
N GLU A 164 -0.10 -11.58 17.25
CA GLU A 164 0.02 -11.90 18.67
C GLU A 164 0.82 -10.83 19.41
N THR A 165 1.84 -10.26 18.77
CA THR A 165 2.69 -9.21 19.33
C THR A 165 1.83 -8.01 19.76
N ARG A 166 2.14 -7.48 20.95
CA ARG A 166 1.42 -6.37 21.63
C ARG A 166 2.22 -5.06 21.61
N ASP A 167 3.19 -4.95 20.72
CA ASP A 167 4.01 -3.76 20.55
C ASP A 167 3.21 -2.61 19.91
N PRO A 168 3.27 -1.37 20.42
CA PRO A 168 2.58 -0.21 19.84
C PRO A 168 2.95 0.11 18.38
N HIS A 169 4.16 -0.27 17.95
CA HIS A 169 4.63 -0.10 16.58
C HIS A 169 4.06 -1.17 15.63
N VAL A 170 3.57 -2.29 16.16
CA VAL A 170 2.97 -3.39 15.38
C VAL A 170 1.48 -3.13 15.18
N PHE A 171 1.14 -2.57 14.02
CA PHE A 171 -0.24 -2.40 13.59
C PHE A 171 -0.84 -3.73 13.11
N ARG A 172 -1.47 -4.48 14.02
CA ARG A 172 -2.03 -5.82 13.76
C ARG A 172 -2.87 -5.96 12.49
N ASN A 173 -3.69 -4.96 12.15
CA ASN A 173 -4.55 -5.01 10.97
C ASN A 173 -3.84 -4.56 9.66
N GLY A 174 -2.66 -3.97 9.77
CA GLY A 174 -1.92 -3.38 8.65
C GLY A 174 -0.58 -4.05 8.39
N THR A 175 -0.24 -5.12 9.11
CA THR A 175 1.08 -5.75 9.08
C THR A 175 0.91 -7.26 8.87
N VAL A 176 1.43 -7.78 7.76
CA VAL A 176 1.39 -9.20 7.40
C VAL A 176 2.81 -9.66 7.17
N ARG A 177 3.23 -10.76 7.80
CA ARG A 177 4.57 -11.31 7.57
C ARG A 177 4.66 -11.88 6.14
N PRO A 178 5.68 -11.48 5.35
CA PRO A 178 5.93 -12.05 4.04
C PRO A 178 6.33 -13.53 4.16
N LEU A 179 5.99 -14.30 3.14
CA LEU A 179 6.50 -15.64 2.90
C LEU A 179 7.70 -15.56 1.95
N PRO A 180 8.63 -16.52 1.96
CA PRO A 180 9.72 -16.59 0.98
C PRO A 180 9.23 -16.46 -0.47
N ALA A 181 8.12 -17.11 -0.81
CA ALA A 181 7.51 -16.98 -2.14
C ALA A 181 7.08 -15.55 -2.50
N ASP A 182 7.02 -14.60 -1.57
CA ASP A 182 6.71 -13.19 -1.88
C ASP A 182 7.89 -12.42 -2.47
N PHE A 183 9.13 -12.89 -2.26
CA PHE A 183 10.36 -12.27 -2.78
C PHE A 183 10.75 -12.78 -4.18
N GLU A 184 10.05 -13.79 -4.68
CA GLU A 184 10.25 -14.33 -6.01
C GLU A 184 9.95 -13.29 -7.08
N LEU A 185 10.81 -13.20 -8.10
CA LEU A 185 10.65 -12.28 -9.24
C LEU A 185 9.46 -12.67 -10.13
N GLU A 186 9.28 -13.97 -10.32
CA GLU A 186 8.26 -14.52 -11.21
C GLU A 186 6.86 -14.48 -10.57
N PRO A 187 5.86 -13.80 -11.20
CA PRO A 187 4.51 -13.72 -10.66
C PRO A 187 3.84 -15.09 -10.46
N ALA A 188 4.18 -16.08 -11.29
CA ALA A 188 3.66 -17.44 -11.18
C ALA A 188 4.17 -18.13 -9.91
N ALA A 189 5.47 -18.03 -9.64
CA ALA A 189 6.10 -18.56 -8.43
C ALA A 189 5.51 -17.89 -7.17
N ARG A 190 5.25 -16.57 -7.22
CA ARG A 190 4.59 -15.85 -6.13
C ARG A 190 3.17 -16.34 -5.84
N ARG A 191 2.47 -16.95 -6.80
CA ARG A 191 1.05 -17.35 -6.69
C ARG A 191 0.83 -18.84 -6.46
N ASP A 192 1.89 -19.63 -6.37
CA ASP A 192 1.82 -21.08 -6.09
C ASP A 192 1.15 -21.34 -4.73
N ARG A 193 -0.10 -21.83 -4.76
CA ARG A 193 -0.90 -22.03 -3.55
C ARG A 193 -0.37 -23.17 -2.67
N PRO A 194 -0.08 -24.37 -3.20
CA PRO A 194 0.56 -25.45 -2.42
C PRO A 194 1.85 -25.00 -1.73
N ARG A 195 2.79 -24.38 -2.47
CA ARG A 195 4.07 -23.95 -1.89
C ARG A 195 3.88 -22.93 -0.77
N ARG A 196 3.03 -21.93 -1.00
CA ARG A 196 2.72 -20.92 0.01
C ARG A 196 2.04 -21.49 1.26
N LEU A 197 1.29 -22.58 1.13
CA LEU A 197 0.76 -23.28 2.30
C LEU A 197 1.89 -23.89 3.11
N GLU A 198 2.75 -24.68 2.48
CA GLU A 198 3.87 -25.34 3.17
C GLU A 198 4.85 -24.33 3.79
N GLU A 199 5.14 -23.22 3.10
CA GLU A 199 5.95 -22.13 3.68
C GLU A 199 5.27 -21.46 4.88
N ALA A 200 3.96 -21.23 4.80
CA ALA A 200 3.22 -20.66 5.91
C ALA A 200 3.18 -21.63 7.11
N VAL A 201 3.04 -22.94 6.89
CA VAL A 201 3.13 -23.96 7.94
C VAL A 201 4.54 -23.99 8.55
N ARG A 202 5.60 -23.91 7.74
CA ARG A 202 6.97 -23.84 8.24
C ARG A 202 7.21 -22.63 9.15
N ILE A 203 6.55 -21.50 8.87
CA ILE A 203 6.74 -20.24 9.61
C ILE A 203 5.80 -20.13 10.83
N PHE A 204 4.53 -20.49 10.68
CA PHE A 204 3.48 -20.29 11.70
C PHE A 204 3.07 -21.59 12.41
N GLY A 205 3.64 -22.73 12.02
CA GLY A 205 3.33 -24.06 12.55
C GLY A 205 2.12 -24.72 11.89
N GLU A 206 1.86 -25.97 12.29
CA GLU A 206 0.73 -26.79 11.79
C GLU A 206 -0.65 -26.20 12.08
N ALA A 207 -0.75 -25.28 13.04
CA ALA A 207 -1.96 -24.49 13.28
C ALA A 207 -2.42 -23.77 12.00
N GLU A 208 -1.52 -23.37 11.10
CA GLU A 208 -1.90 -22.75 9.82
C GLU A 208 -2.68 -23.71 8.92
N ARG A 209 -2.23 -24.97 8.82
CA ARG A 209 -2.88 -26.03 8.03
C ARG A 209 -4.25 -26.35 8.62
N GLU A 210 -4.30 -26.54 9.94
CA GLU A 210 -5.53 -26.82 10.68
C GLU A 210 -6.57 -25.72 10.48
N VAL A 211 -6.20 -24.45 10.70
CA VAL A 211 -7.11 -23.32 10.52
C VAL A 211 -7.64 -23.24 9.09
N ARG A 212 -6.82 -23.50 8.06
CA ARG A 212 -7.29 -23.51 6.66
C ARG A 212 -8.25 -24.66 6.38
N ASN A 213 -7.97 -25.85 6.90
CA ASN A 213 -8.82 -27.02 6.76
C ASN A 213 -10.19 -26.78 7.42
N LEU A 214 -10.21 -26.30 8.66
CA LEU A 214 -11.43 -25.93 9.37
C LEU A 214 -12.24 -24.88 8.62
N LEU A 215 -11.57 -23.85 8.10
CA LEU A 215 -12.23 -22.78 7.37
C LEU A 215 -12.85 -23.28 6.06
N SER A 216 -12.16 -24.18 5.34
CA SER A 216 -12.69 -24.84 4.14
C SER A 216 -13.90 -25.72 4.47
N ALA A 217 -13.80 -26.55 5.51
CA ALA A 217 -14.86 -27.46 5.91
C ALA A 217 -16.11 -26.73 6.41
N LEU A 218 -15.95 -25.69 7.24
CA LEU A 218 -17.06 -24.87 7.71
C LEU A 218 -17.75 -24.11 6.56
N ARG A 219 -17.00 -23.65 5.56
CA ARG A 219 -17.60 -23.06 4.34
C ARG A 219 -18.40 -24.09 3.55
N ALA A 220 -17.89 -25.32 3.42
CA ALA A 220 -18.61 -26.40 2.75
C ALA A 220 -19.92 -26.76 3.47
N GLN A 221 -19.97 -26.61 4.79
CA GLN A 221 -21.20 -26.75 5.60
C GLN A 221 -22.13 -25.51 5.54
N GLY A 222 -21.77 -24.46 4.81
CA GLY A 222 -22.61 -23.28 4.58
C GLY A 222 -22.43 -22.13 5.58
N PHE A 223 -21.40 -22.15 6.43
CA PHE A 223 -21.11 -21.04 7.35
C PHE A 223 -20.33 -19.88 6.66
N ASP A 224 -20.71 -18.63 6.95
CA ASP A 224 -19.97 -17.42 6.51
C ASP A 224 -18.74 -17.21 7.42
N VAL A 225 -17.70 -18.02 7.20
CA VAL A 225 -16.45 -17.97 7.96
C VAL A 225 -15.30 -17.27 7.24
N ARG A 226 -14.51 -16.53 8.01
CA ARG A 226 -13.29 -15.85 7.57
C ARG A 226 -12.25 -15.80 8.68
N ARG A 227 -11.00 -15.52 8.33
CA ARG A 227 -10.03 -15.04 9.31
C ARG A 227 -10.18 -13.53 9.50
N PRO A 228 -9.95 -13.00 10.71
CA PRO A 228 -9.85 -11.56 10.92
C PRO A 228 -8.56 -10.96 10.36
N HIS A 229 -7.50 -11.77 10.26
CA HIS A 229 -6.20 -11.40 9.71
C HIS A 229 -5.54 -12.62 9.04
N PRO A 230 -4.71 -12.47 7.98
CA PRO A 230 -4.04 -13.60 7.34
C PRO A 230 -3.25 -14.49 8.30
N ASN A 231 -2.52 -13.90 9.25
CA ASN A 231 -1.74 -14.62 10.28
C ASN A 231 -2.53 -14.88 11.58
N ALA A 232 -3.86 -14.73 11.59
CA ALA A 232 -4.65 -15.04 12.78
C ALA A 232 -4.89 -16.56 12.90
N GLN A 233 -4.59 -17.11 14.08
CA GLN A 233 -4.99 -18.47 14.48
C GLN A 233 -6.40 -18.49 15.09
N GLU A 234 -7.29 -17.64 14.57
CA GLU A 234 -8.70 -17.59 14.94
C GLU A 234 -9.57 -17.41 13.69
N ILE A 235 -10.79 -17.92 13.77
CA ILE A 235 -11.80 -17.81 12.70
C ILE A 235 -12.97 -16.98 13.24
N ARG A 236 -13.63 -16.22 12.38
CA ARG A 236 -14.88 -15.51 12.67
C ARG A 236 -15.98 -16.03 11.77
N SER A 237 -17.09 -16.44 12.38
CA SER A 237 -18.34 -16.78 11.70
C SER A 237 -19.29 -15.59 11.77
N ARG A 238 -19.71 -15.05 10.62
CA ARG A 238 -20.54 -13.85 10.52
C ARG A 238 -22.02 -14.19 10.37
N TYR A 239 -22.83 -13.56 11.19
CA TYR A 239 -24.28 -13.64 11.16
C TYR A 239 -24.86 -12.28 10.79
N ARG A 240 -25.62 -12.24 9.70
CA ARG A 240 -26.25 -11.01 9.18
C ARG A 240 -27.73 -10.98 9.56
N GLN A 241 -28.22 -9.80 9.94
CA GLN A 241 -29.65 -9.54 10.11
C GLN A 241 -29.98 -8.14 9.58
N GLY A 242 -30.69 -8.07 8.46
CA GLY A 242 -30.90 -6.82 7.73
C GLY A 242 -29.56 -6.20 7.33
N ARG A 243 -29.35 -4.92 7.69
CA ARG A 243 -28.08 -4.21 7.45
C ARG A 243 -27.01 -4.44 8.51
N GLY A 244 -27.34 -5.11 9.62
CA GLY A 244 -26.41 -5.38 10.73
C GLY A 244 -25.73 -6.73 10.62
N PHE A 245 -24.55 -6.86 11.23
CA PHE A 245 -23.89 -8.14 11.41
C PHE A 245 -23.25 -8.27 12.80
N VAL A 246 -23.08 -9.50 13.25
CA VAL A 246 -22.30 -9.87 14.43
C VAL A 246 -21.44 -11.08 14.09
N ASP A 247 -20.30 -11.21 14.75
CA ASP A 247 -19.40 -12.33 14.57
C ASP A 247 -19.38 -13.20 15.84
N LEU A 248 -19.37 -14.52 15.67
CA LEU A 248 -18.88 -15.48 16.67
C LEU A 248 -17.42 -15.80 16.35
N GLY A 249 -16.59 -15.91 17.38
CA GLY A 249 -15.19 -16.33 17.23
C GLY A 249 -15.08 -17.84 17.34
N LEU A 250 -14.11 -18.41 16.64
CA LEU A 250 -13.63 -19.76 16.88
C LEU A 250 -12.13 -19.65 17.15
N ALA A 251 -11.69 -20.23 18.26
CA ALA A 251 -10.30 -20.21 18.68
C ALA A 251 -9.99 -21.48 19.49
N PRO A 252 -8.73 -21.94 19.50
CA PRO A 252 -8.31 -23.02 20.39
C PRO A 252 -8.45 -22.59 21.86
N ASN A 253 -8.90 -23.52 22.70
CA ASN A 253 -8.91 -23.35 24.15
C ASN A 253 -7.54 -23.70 24.76
N ALA A 254 -7.42 -23.61 26.09
CA ALA A 254 -6.17 -23.93 26.80
C ALA A 254 -5.68 -25.37 26.60
N ASN A 255 -6.57 -26.29 26.19
CA ASN A 255 -6.25 -27.68 25.89
C ASN A 255 -6.01 -27.92 24.39
N GLY A 256 -5.95 -26.87 23.58
CA GLY A 256 -5.77 -26.95 22.12
C GLY A 256 -7.02 -27.33 21.34
N LEU A 257 -8.19 -27.51 21.99
CA LEU A 257 -9.44 -27.84 21.29
C LEU A 257 -10.15 -26.58 20.80
N TRP A 258 -10.60 -26.62 19.56
CA TRP A 258 -11.37 -25.52 18.98
C TRP A 258 -12.73 -25.35 19.66
N GLN A 259 -13.04 -24.10 20.02
CA GLN A 259 -14.32 -23.75 20.64
C GLN A 259 -14.91 -22.48 20.04
N VAL A 260 -16.23 -22.37 20.09
CA VAL A 260 -16.96 -21.16 19.70
C VAL A 260 -17.01 -20.19 20.89
N ILE A 261 -16.40 -19.03 20.71
CA ILE A 261 -16.36 -17.93 21.68
C ILE A 261 -17.28 -16.79 21.26
N GLN A 262 -17.85 -16.11 22.26
CA GLN A 262 -18.61 -14.89 22.02
C GLN A 262 -17.65 -13.71 21.96
N ILE A 263 -17.72 -12.94 20.89
CA ILE A 263 -16.94 -11.70 20.75
C ILE A 263 -17.72 -10.58 21.44
N ALA A 264 -17.05 -9.84 22.32
CA ALA A 264 -17.66 -8.72 23.03
C ALA A 264 -18.20 -7.70 22.01
N PRO A 265 -19.48 -7.33 22.08
CA PRO A 265 -20.07 -6.39 21.13
C PRO A 265 -19.56 -4.97 21.39
N GLU A 266 -19.12 -4.28 20.34
CA GLU A 266 -18.63 -2.91 20.41
C GLU A 266 -19.71 -1.87 20.77
N ASN A 267 -20.98 -2.19 20.55
CA ASN A 267 -22.09 -1.26 20.78
C ASN A 267 -23.41 -1.97 21.09
N LYS A 268 -24.40 -1.20 21.58
CA LYS A 268 -25.73 -1.70 21.96
C LYS A 268 -26.45 -2.42 20.82
N THR A 269 -26.28 -1.99 19.58
CA THR A 269 -26.90 -2.61 18.39
C THR A 269 -26.33 -4.01 18.14
N LYS A 270 -24.99 -4.14 18.12
CA LYS A 270 -24.31 -5.44 18.02
C LYS A 270 -24.65 -6.34 19.20
N ALA A 271 -24.80 -5.80 20.42
CA ALA A 271 -25.21 -6.56 21.59
C ALA A 271 -26.62 -7.15 21.46
N LYS A 272 -27.58 -6.36 20.97
CA LYS A 272 -28.95 -6.84 20.70
C LYS A 272 -28.98 -7.91 19.62
N LEU A 273 -28.16 -7.75 18.58
CA LEU A 273 -28.03 -8.74 17.51
C LEU A 273 -27.40 -10.04 18.01
N LEU A 274 -26.33 -9.95 18.80
CA LEU A 274 -25.68 -11.11 19.42
C LEU A 274 -26.68 -11.92 20.23
N ARG A 275 -27.50 -11.27 21.08
CA ARG A 275 -28.55 -11.95 21.85
C ARG A 275 -29.53 -12.71 20.97
N LYS A 276 -29.93 -12.14 19.82
CA LYS A 276 -30.82 -12.81 18.87
C LYS A 276 -30.16 -14.02 18.21
N VAL A 277 -28.88 -13.90 17.83
CA VAL A 277 -28.09 -15.01 17.26
C VAL A 277 -27.95 -16.14 18.26
N LEU A 278 -27.64 -15.83 19.52
CA LEU A 278 -27.57 -16.82 20.61
C LEU A 278 -28.94 -17.46 20.89
N ALA A 279 -30.01 -16.68 20.93
CA ALA A 279 -31.37 -17.21 21.16
C ALA A 279 -31.86 -18.16 20.05
N ARG A 280 -31.27 -18.09 18.85
CA ARG A 280 -31.54 -19.02 17.73
C ARG A 280 -30.73 -20.32 17.79
N GLY A 281 -29.86 -20.47 18.77
CA GLY A 281 -28.99 -21.65 18.90
C GLY A 281 -27.82 -21.66 17.91
N GLU A 282 -27.46 -20.50 17.32
CA GLU A 282 -26.41 -20.46 16.28
C GLU A 282 -25.02 -20.78 16.83
N LYS A 283 -24.77 -20.49 18.12
CA LYS A 283 -23.53 -20.86 18.79
C LYS A 283 -23.43 -22.38 18.92
N GLU A 284 -24.49 -23.01 19.38
CA GLU A 284 -24.58 -24.46 19.58
C GLU A 284 -24.50 -25.19 18.25
N ARG A 285 -25.17 -24.67 17.21
CA ARG A 285 -25.07 -25.18 15.84
C ARG A 285 -23.63 -25.12 15.31
N LEU A 286 -22.95 -23.98 15.47
CA LEU A 286 -21.56 -23.83 15.04
C LEU A 286 -20.61 -24.69 15.87
N GLN A 287 -20.86 -24.84 17.18
CA GLN A 287 -20.07 -25.73 18.05
C GLN A 287 -20.24 -27.19 17.64
N ALA A 288 -21.46 -27.64 17.34
CA ALA A 288 -21.71 -29.00 16.88
C ALA A 288 -21.01 -29.29 15.54
N ALA A 289 -21.08 -28.34 14.60
CA ALA A 289 -20.36 -28.40 13.33
C ALA A 289 -18.84 -28.51 13.53
N LEU A 290 -18.29 -27.74 14.46
CA LEU A 290 -16.86 -27.75 14.79
C LEU A 290 -16.43 -29.09 15.41
N MET A 291 -17.20 -29.63 16.36
CA MET A 291 -16.92 -30.93 17.00
C MET A 291 -17.07 -32.12 16.04
N ALA A 292 -17.78 -31.96 14.93
CA ALA A 292 -17.88 -32.99 13.89
C ALA A 292 -16.66 -33.00 12.94
N LEU A 293 -15.79 -31.99 13.02
CA LEU A 293 -14.62 -31.81 12.15
C LEU A 293 -13.28 -32.12 12.83
N VAL A 294 -13.29 -32.22 14.16
CA VAL A 294 -12.12 -32.49 15.02
C VAL A 294 -12.26 -33.88 15.61
#